data_AF-A0A920BNC9-F1
#
_entry.id   AF-A0A920BNC9-F1
#
_cell.length_a   1.000
_cell.length_b   1.000
_cell.length_c   1.000
_cell.angle_alpha   90.00
_cell.angle_beta   90.00
_cell.angle_gamma   90.00
#
_symmetry.space_group_name_H-M   'P 1'
#
loop_
_entity.id
_entity.type
_entity.pdbx_description
1 polymer ?
#
loop_
_entity_poly.entity_id
_entity_poly.type
_entity_poly.pdbx_seq_one_letter_code
_entity_poly.pdbx_strand_id
1 'polypeptide(L)' 'MAKNVNLEVKGVIENMSWFTGDDDKRYYIFGHGGGEDLANRLEVPLLGQIPLVQELREGSDSGNH' A
#
# COMPACT_ATOMS: atom_id res chain seq x y z
N MET A 1 -1.29 -25.77 -2.30
CA MET A 1 -1.91 -25.39 -1.02
C MET A 1 -0.78 -25.14 -0.03
N ALA A 2 -0.27 -23.92 0.00
CA ALA A 2 0.85 -23.56 0.88
C ALA A 2 0.39 -23.72 2.33
N LYS A 3 0.93 -24.74 2.99
CA LYS A 3 0.71 -25.04 4.40
C LYS A 3 0.97 -23.79 5.23
N ASN A 4 0.01 -23.47 6.09
CA ASN A 4 0.11 -22.71 7.34
C ASN A 4 1.56 -22.50 7.79
N VAL A 5 2.21 -21.48 7.25
CA VAL A 5 3.41 -20.93 7.86
C VAL A 5 2.91 -20.10 9.02
N ASN A 6 3.34 -20.44 10.23
CA ASN A 6 2.96 -19.78 11.49
C ASN A 6 3.61 -18.39 11.55
N LEU A 7 3.26 -17.54 10.59
CA LEU A 7 3.79 -16.20 10.44
C LEU A 7 2.92 -15.27 11.26
N GLU A 8 3.57 -14.63 12.22
CA GLU A 8 2.97 -13.54 12.95
C GLU A 8 2.89 -12.31 12.04
N VAL A 9 1.69 -11.76 11.86
CA VAL A 9 1.51 -10.51 11.13
C VAL A 9 2.02 -9.38 12.02
N LYS A 10 3.01 -8.62 11.53
CA LYS A 10 3.61 -7.51 12.28
C LYS A 10 2.99 -6.14 11.99
N GLY A 11 2.21 -6.04 10.93
CA GLY A 11 1.56 -4.81 10.52
C GLY A 11 1.01 -4.89 9.10
N VAL A 12 0.31 -3.85 8.70
CA VAL A 12 -0.30 -3.69 7.38
C VAL A 12 0.39 -2.52 6.66
N ILE A 13 0.57 -2.63 5.35
CA ILE A 13 0.94 -1.51 4.48
C ILE A 13 -0.16 -1.40 3.42
N GLU A 14 -0.71 -0.20 3.24
CA GLU A 14 -1.66 0.06 2.16
C GLU A 14 -0.90 0.52 0.92
N ASN A 15 -0.88 -0.31 -0.12
CA ASN A 15 -0.26 0.04 -1.39
C ASN A 15 -1.24 0.81 -2.29
N MET A 16 -0.72 1.65 -3.20
CA MET A 16 -1.49 2.46 -4.13
C MET A 16 -2.58 3.30 -3.46
N SER A 17 -2.26 3.86 -2.28
CA SER A 17 -3.22 4.50 -1.37
C SER A 17 -3.83 5.79 -1.91
N TRP A 18 -3.09 6.56 -2.73
CA TRP A 18 -3.61 7.69 -3.50
C TRP A 18 -2.64 8.02 -4.65
N PHE A 19 -3.10 8.78 -5.63
CA PHE A 19 -2.29 9.41 -6.67
C PHE A 19 -2.29 10.93 -6.45
N THR A 20 -1.15 11.60 -6.64
CA THR A 20 -1.07 13.06 -6.65
C THR A 20 -0.81 13.52 -8.08
N GLY A 21 -1.75 14.28 -8.65
CA GLY A 21 -1.59 14.86 -9.99
C GLY A 21 -0.81 16.18 -9.96
N ASP A 22 -0.60 16.77 -11.15
CA ASP A 22 0.11 18.05 -11.33
C ASP A 22 -0.59 19.25 -10.66
N ASP A 23 -1.80 19.06 -10.13
CA ASP A 23 -2.56 20.04 -9.38
C ASP A 23 -2.43 19.89 -7.86
N ASP A 24 -1.47 19.08 -7.39
CA ASP A 24 -1.19 18.75 -5.99
C ASP A 24 -2.37 18.11 -5.23
N LYS A 25 -3.44 17.70 -5.93
CA LYS A 25 -4.58 17.04 -5.31
C LYS A 25 -4.36 15.54 -5.20
N ARG A 26 -4.85 14.98 -4.10
CA ARG A 26 -4.87 13.53 -3.87
C ARG A 26 -6.14 12.93 -4.48
N TYR A 27 -5.95 11.92 -5.31
CA TYR A 27 -6.99 11.14 -5.96
C TYR A 27 -6.96 9.70 -5.43
N TYR A 28 -8.09 9.24 -4.91
CA TYR A 28 -8.27 7.89 -4.38
C TYR A 28 -8.84 6.96 -5.46
N ILE A 29 -8.03 6.64 -6.46
CA ILE A 29 -8.44 5.90 -7.67
C ILE A 29 -9.02 4.52 -7.34
N PHE A 30 -8.50 3.87 -6.29
CA PHE A 30 -8.88 2.52 -5.87
C PHE A 30 -9.65 2.49 -4.53
N GLY A 31 -10.12 3.65 -4.06
CA GLY A 31 -10.64 3.81 -2.70
C GLY A 31 -9.52 4.07 -1.67
N HIS A 32 -9.89 4.23 -0.40
CA HIS A 32 -8.96 4.51 0.70
C HIS A 32 -9.41 3.87 2.02
N GLY A 33 -8.46 3.61 2.92
CA GLY A 33 -8.75 3.18 4.30
C GLY A 33 -8.91 1.67 4.51
N GLY A 34 -8.87 0.86 3.44
CA GLY A 34 -8.96 -0.59 3.57
C GLY A 34 -7.81 -1.22 4.35
N GLY A 35 -6.61 -0.62 4.28
CA GLY A 35 -5.45 -1.01 5.08
C GLY A 35 -5.61 -0.67 6.56
N GLU A 36 -6.22 0.48 6.88
CA GLU A 36 -6.53 0.87 8.27
C GLU A 36 -7.60 -0.05 8.86
N ASP A 37 -8.68 -0.33 8.12
CA ASP A 37 -9.72 -1.27 8.53
C ASP A 37 -9.15 -2.67 8.79
N LEU A 38 -8.25 -3.14 7.93
CA LEU A 38 -7.60 -4.44 8.10
C LEU A 38 -6.65 -4.44 9.31
N ALA A 39 -5.85 -3.39 9.49
CA ALA A 39 -4.94 -3.24 10.62
C ALA A 39 -5.71 -3.29 11.95
N ASN A 40 -6.82 -2.55 12.03
CA ASN A 40 -7.71 -2.55 13.20
C ASN A 40 -8.31 -3.92 13.48
N ARG A 41 -8.79 -4.63 12.45
CA ARG A 41 -9.38 -5.98 12.59
C ARG A 41 -8.36 -7.03 13.03
N LEU A 42 -7.08 -6.85 12.69
CA LEU A 42 -6.00 -7.74 13.04
C LEU A 42 -5.26 -7.33 14.32
N GLU A 43 -5.63 -6.18 14.92
CA GLU A 43 -4.96 -5.59 16.08
C GLU A 43 -3.45 -5.39 15.88
N VAL A 44 -3.06 -4.99 14.67
CA VAL A 44 -1.67 -4.70 14.28
C VAL A 44 -1.55 -3.27 13.75
N PRO A 45 -0.37 -2.64 13.79
CA PRO A 45 -0.20 -1.28 13.28
C PRO A 45 -0.34 -1.21 11.75
N LEU A 46 -0.93 -0.13 11.25
CA LEU A 46 -0.72 0.33 9.87
C LEU A 46 0.68 0.97 9.82
N LEU A 47 1.60 0.31 9.14
CA LEU A 47 3.01 0.73 9.05
C LEU A 47 3.21 1.87 8.04
N GLY A 48 2.29 2.01 7.09
CA GLY A 48 2.34 3.10 6.12
C GLY A 48 1.33 2.94 4.99
N GLN A 49 1.21 4.01 4.23
CA GLN A 49 0.43 4.08 3.00
C GLN A 49 1.36 4.56 1.89
N ILE A 50 1.45 3.79 0.82
CA ILE A 50 2.36 4.04 -0.30
C ILE A 50 1.53 4.62 -1.45
N PRO A 51 1.76 5.89 -1.86
CA PRO A 51 1.06 6.46 -2.98
C PRO A 51 1.44 5.79 -4.30
N LEU A 52 0.53 5.84 -5.26
CA LEU A 52 0.82 5.54 -6.64
C LEU A 52 1.60 6.71 -7.25
N VAL A 53 2.91 6.53 -7.42
CA VAL A 53 3.81 7.48 -8.10
C VAL A 53 4.17 6.94 -9.48
N GLN A 54 4.05 7.76 -10.53
CA GLN A 54 4.37 7.37 -11.91
C GLN A 54 5.83 6.91 -12.05
N GLU A 55 6.76 7.59 -11.37
CA GLU A 55 8.20 7.31 -11.41
C GLU A 55 8.56 5.94 -10.82
N LEU A 56 7.80 5.47 -9.81
CA LEU A 56 8.02 4.14 -9.22
C LEU A 56 7.65 3.03 -10.21
N ARG A 57 6.61 3.22 -11.02
CA ARG A 57 6.21 2.27 -12.07
C ARG A 57 7.31 2.13 -13.12
N GLU A 58 7.84 3.24 -13.61
CA GLU A 58 8.87 3.22 -14.65
C GLU A 58 10.19 2.63 -14.16
N GLY A 59 10.62 2.95 -12.94
CA GLY A 59 11.81 2.37 -12.33
C GLY A 59 11.67 0.88 -11.99
N SER A 60 10.48 0.43 -11.55
CA SER A 60 10.22 -0.99 -11.28
C SER A 60 10.15 -1.83 -12.55
N ASP A 61 9.60 -1.29 -13.65
CA ASP A 61 9.54 -1.99 -14.93
C ASP A 61 10.92 -2.04 -15.64
N SER A 62 11.79 -1.06 -15.38
CA SER A 62 13.12 -0.97 -16.00
C SER A 62 14.27 -1.55 -15.15
N GLY A 63 14.02 -1.88 -13.87
CA GLY A 63 15.01 -2.49 -12.98
C GLY A 63 16.16 -1.56 -12.57
N ASN A 64 16.00 -0.24 -12.75
CA ASN A 64 16.97 0.76 -12.36
C ASN A 64 16.50 1.46 -11.08
N HIS A 65 16.77 0.86 -9.93
CA HIS A 65 16.69 1.50 -8.62
C HIS A 65 18.01 1.28 -7.86
#